data_AF-A0A2J0Q2L3-F1
#
_entry.id   AF-A0A2J0Q2L3-F1
#
_cell.length_a   1.000
_cell.length_b   1.000
_cell.length_c   1.000
_cell.angle_alpha   90.00
_cell.angle_beta   90.00
_cell.angle_gamma   90.00
#
_symmetry.space_group_name_H-M   'P 1'
#
loop_
_entity.id
_entity.type
_entity.pdbx_description
1 polymer ?
#
loop_
_entity_poly.entity_id
_entity_poly.type
_entity_poly.pdbx_seq_one_letter_code
_entity_poly.pdbx_strand_id
1 'polypeptide(L)'
;MKTTSEFARDAQKWDDRELGASEDHVEVASMAEMSAFNDALSLQAISIRLQKNLVSDLKSIAESYGIGYQPMVRDLLQRFVIAEKKQALRRELDKLNEREEMHQQEDTVPVDQFIESIRKQA
;
A
#
# COMPACT_ATOMS: atom_id res chain seq x y z
N MET A 1 -20.17 -46.41 4.32
CA MET A 1 -19.09 -45.44 4.59
C MET A 1 -18.15 -45.38 3.39
N LYS A 2 -18.36 -44.48 2.42
CA LYS A 2 -17.36 -44.16 1.39
C LYS A 2 -17.60 -42.74 0.86
N THR A 3 -16.89 -41.78 1.44
CA THR A 3 -16.70 -40.46 0.84
C THR A 3 -15.48 -39.78 1.48
N THR A 4 -14.33 -40.44 1.44
CA THR A 4 -13.07 -39.70 1.57
C THR A 4 -12.77 -39.16 0.18
N SER A 5 -13.01 -37.86 0.02
CA SER A 5 -12.74 -37.02 -1.15
C SER A 5 -11.55 -37.52 -1.98
N GLU A 6 -11.74 -37.78 -3.28
CA GLU A 6 -10.67 -38.19 -4.22
C GLU A 6 -9.46 -37.26 -4.16
N PHE A 7 -9.67 -35.98 -3.81
CA PHE A 7 -8.61 -34.98 -3.68
C PHE A 7 -7.68 -35.19 -2.47
N ALA A 8 -8.13 -35.88 -1.42
CA ALA A 8 -7.31 -36.13 -0.24
C ALA A 8 -6.34 -37.31 -0.41
N ARG A 9 -6.53 -38.15 -1.44
CA ARG A 9 -5.76 -39.39 -1.62
C ARG A 9 -4.30 -39.14 -2.01
N ASP A 10 -4.06 -38.09 -2.80
CA ASP A 10 -2.72 -37.77 -3.32
C ASP A 10 -2.08 -36.55 -2.64
N ALA A 11 -2.72 -35.98 -1.61
CA ALA A 11 -2.20 -34.81 -0.88
C ALA A 11 -0.77 -35.05 -0.35
N GLN A 12 -0.53 -36.25 0.19
CA GLN A 12 0.79 -36.65 0.70
C GLN A 12 1.88 -36.61 -0.39
N LYS A 13 1.54 -36.99 -1.64
CA LYS A 13 2.48 -36.98 -2.76
C LYS A 13 2.83 -35.56 -3.24
N TRP A 14 1.92 -34.61 -3.06
CA TRP A 14 2.20 -33.19 -3.30
C TRP A 14 3.11 -32.62 -2.21
N ASP A 15 2.87 -32.97 -0.94
CA ASP A 15 3.70 -32.54 0.20
C ASP A 15 5.12 -33.12 0.11
N ASP A 16 5.24 -34.39 -0.27
CA ASP A 16 6.51 -35.10 -0.47
C ASP A 16 7.22 -34.71 -1.79
N ARG A 17 6.64 -33.79 -2.57
CA ARG A 17 7.14 -33.31 -3.88
C ARG A 17 7.31 -34.41 -4.94
N GLU A 18 6.59 -35.52 -4.83
CA GLU A 18 6.55 -36.56 -5.87
C GLU A 18 5.79 -36.08 -7.12
N LEU A 19 4.83 -35.16 -6.95
CA LEU A 19 4.07 -34.54 -8.03
C LEU A 19 4.47 -33.07 -8.22
N GLY A 20 4.53 -32.61 -9.48
CA GLY A 20 4.78 -31.21 -9.83
C GLY A 20 6.23 -30.73 -9.71
N ALA A 21 7.15 -31.57 -9.23
CA ALA A 21 8.59 -31.25 -9.12
C ALA A 21 9.45 -31.79 -10.28
N SER A 22 8.85 -32.45 -11.28
CA SER A 22 9.56 -32.92 -12.47
C SER A 22 9.88 -31.77 -13.42
N GLU A 23 11.10 -31.75 -13.95
CA GLU A 23 11.53 -30.79 -14.98
C GLU A 23 10.71 -30.92 -16.27
N ASP A 24 10.16 -32.11 -16.56
CA ASP A 24 9.31 -32.37 -17.73
C ASP A 24 8.00 -31.56 -17.74
N HIS A 25 7.63 -30.98 -16.60
CA HIS A 25 6.40 -30.19 -16.42
C HIS A 25 6.69 -28.71 -16.17
N VAL A 26 7.94 -28.27 -16.32
CA VAL A 26 8.36 -26.87 -16.16
C VAL A 26 8.49 -26.21 -17.54
N GLU A 27 7.81 -25.09 -17.72
CA GLU A 27 7.97 -24.24 -18.90
C GLU A 27 8.10 -22.78 -18.49
N VAL A 28 8.93 -22.02 -19.21
CA VAL A 28 9.02 -20.56 -19.01
C VAL A 28 7.78 -19.93 -19.61
N ALA A 29 7.01 -19.21 -18.77
CA ALA A 29 5.83 -18.49 -19.22
C ALA A 29 6.17 -17.55 -20.39
N SER A 30 5.31 -17.54 -21.40
CA SER A 30 5.41 -16.61 -22.51
C SER A 30 5.24 -15.16 -22.04
N MET A 31 5.73 -14.21 -22.85
CA MET A 31 5.54 -12.79 -22.56
C MET A 31 4.05 -12.39 -22.49
N ALA A 32 3.18 -13.05 -23.27
CA ALA A 32 1.74 -12.81 -23.25
C ALA A 32 1.11 -13.26 -21.93
N GLU A 33 1.48 -14.44 -21.43
CA GLU A 33 1.00 -14.96 -20.13
C GLU A 33 1.51 -14.10 -18.97
N MET A 34 2.78 -13.67 -19.03
CA MET A 34 3.35 -12.78 -18.02
C MET A 34 2.63 -11.42 -18.01
N SER A 35 2.27 -10.87 -19.18
CA SER A 35 1.48 -9.64 -19.27
C SER A 35 0.09 -9.83 -18.69
N ALA A 36 -0.63 -10.89 -19.09
CA ALA A 36 -1.97 -11.17 -18.58
C ALA A 36 -1.99 -11.37 -17.06
N PHE A 37 -0.96 -12.01 -16.50
CA PHE A 37 -0.78 -12.14 -15.07
C PHE A 37 -0.55 -10.79 -14.38
N ASN A 38 0.32 -9.94 -14.92
CA ASN A 38 0.55 -8.61 -14.38
C ASN A 38 -0.73 -7.77 -14.42
N ASP A 39 -1.49 -7.82 -15.52
CA ASP A 39 -2.75 -7.09 -15.68
C ASP A 39 -3.80 -7.59 -14.69
N ALA A 40 -3.94 -8.91 -14.52
CA ALA A 40 -4.84 -9.50 -13.53
C ALA A 40 -4.52 -9.05 -12.10
N LEU A 41 -3.24 -8.82 -11.80
CA LEU A 41 -2.78 -8.31 -10.50
C LEU A 41 -2.64 -6.78 -10.45
N SER A 42 -3.02 -6.06 -11.52
CA SER A 42 -2.86 -4.60 -11.64
C SER A 42 -1.42 -4.13 -11.38
N LEU A 43 -0.44 -4.89 -11.87
CA LEU A 43 0.98 -4.62 -11.71
C LEU A 43 1.54 -3.93 -12.95
N GLN A 44 2.25 -2.82 -12.72
CA GLN A 44 2.99 -2.13 -13.76
C GLN A 44 4.50 -2.33 -13.54
N ALA A 45 5.18 -2.84 -14.56
CA ALA A 45 6.64 -2.90 -14.57
C ALA A 45 7.21 -1.47 -14.64
N ILE A 46 8.06 -1.12 -13.67
CA ILE A 46 8.80 0.14 -13.65
C ILE A 46 10.29 -0.14 -13.75
N SER A 47 11.01 0.72 -14.47
CA SER A 47 12.48 0.67 -14.52
C SER A 47 13.04 1.74 -13.59
N ILE A 48 13.67 1.31 -12.50
CA ILE A 48 14.33 2.19 -11.53
C ILE A 48 15.80 1.81 -11.42
N ARG A 49 16.68 2.81 -11.33
CA ARG A 49 18.11 2.60 -11.08
C ARG A 49 18.37 2.69 -9.59
N LEU A 50 18.91 1.62 -9.00
CA LEU A 50 19.31 1.55 -7.60
C LEU A 50 20.81 1.26 -7.50
N GLN A 51 21.42 1.67 -6.40
CA GLN A 51 22.82 1.37 -6.13
C GLN A 51 22.99 -0.14 -5.88
N LYS A 52 24.11 -0.72 -6.32
CA LYS A 52 24.34 -2.18 -6.24
C LYS A 52 24.34 -2.70 -4.81
N ASN A 53 24.96 -1.96 -3.89
CA ASN A 53 24.97 -2.27 -2.46
C ASN A 53 23.55 -2.29 -1.89
N LEU A 54 22.74 -1.27 -2.19
CA LEU A 54 21.36 -1.19 -1.73
C LEU A 54 20.53 -2.41 -2.19
N VAL A 55 20.69 -2.84 -3.44
CA VAL A 55 19.99 -4.04 -3.94
C VAL A 55 20.43 -5.30 -3.18
N SER A 56 21.72 -5.42 -2.87
CA SER A 56 22.26 -6.55 -2.09
C SER A 56 21.71 -6.57 -0.66
N ASP A 57 21.69 -5.41 -0.02
CA ASP A 57 21.21 -5.27 1.36
C ASP A 57 19.72 -5.59 1.44
N LEU A 58 18.92 -5.08 0.50
CA LEU A 58 17.49 -5.37 0.48
C LEU A 58 17.19 -6.85 0.20
N LYS A 59 18.00 -7.54 -0.60
CA LYS A 59 17.88 -9.00 -0.78
C LYS A 59 18.16 -9.74 0.53
N SER A 60 19.25 -9.37 1.21
CA SER A 60 19.64 -9.99 2.48
C SER A 60 18.57 -9.80 3.56
N ILE A 61 17.96 -8.61 3.60
CA ILE A 61 16.83 -8.32 4.49
C ILE A 61 15.62 -9.18 4.12
N ALA A 62 15.26 -9.26 2.84
CA ALA A 62 14.11 -10.07 2.40
C ALA A 62 14.28 -11.56 2.74
N GLU A 63 15.49 -12.10 2.57
CA GLU A 63 15.85 -13.46 2.96
C GLU A 63 15.63 -13.71 4.46
N SER A 64 16.02 -12.75 5.33
CA SER A 64 15.79 -12.86 6.77
C SER A 64 14.30 -12.91 7.15
N TYR A 65 13.44 -12.28 6.36
CA TYR A 65 11.98 -12.32 6.53
C TYR A 65 11.32 -13.51 5.80
N GLY A 66 12.09 -14.31 5.06
CA GLY A 66 11.56 -15.43 4.27
C GLY A 66 10.68 -15.01 3.09
N ILE A 67 10.83 -13.78 2.60
CA ILE A 67 10.04 -13.24 1.48
C ILE A 67 10.96 -12.83 0.33
N GLY A 68 10.39 -12.73 -0.88
CA GLY A 68 11.12 -12.21 -2.03
C GLY A 68 11.43 -10.71 -1.87
N TYR A 69 12.59 -10.29 -2.38
CA TYR A 69 12.99 -8.87 -2.42
C TYR A 69 11.97 -7.99 -3.15
N GLN A 70 11.49 -8.43 -4.31
CA GLN A 70 10.51 -7.66 -5.11
C GLN A 70 9.18 -7.44 -4.36
N PRO A 71 8.51 -8.46 -3.77
CA PRO A 71 7.31 -8.23 -2.98
C PRO A 71 7.58 -7.38 -1.74
N MET A 72 8.73 -7.53 -1.07
CA MET A 72 9.11 -6.68 0.06
C MET A 72 9.21 -5.20 -0.34
N VAL A 73 9.88 -4.89 -1.44
CA VAL A 73 10.03 -3.49 -1.92
C VAL A 73 8.68 -2.91 -2.30
N ARG A 74 7.80 -3.70 -2.92
CA ARG A 74 6.44 -3.25 -3.25
C ARG A 74 5.68 -2.82 -2.00
N ASP A 75 5.70 -3.66 -0.96
CA ASP A 75 5.07 -3.34 0.33
C ASP A 75 5.70 -2.10 0.98
N LEU A 76 7.03 -1.98 0.96
CA LEU A 76 7.73 -0.79 1.46
C LEU A 76 7.27 0.50 0.77
N LEU A 77 7.20 0.49 -0.57
CA LEU A 77 6.74 1.64 -1.35
C LEU A 77 5.27 1.98 -1.04
N GLN A 78 4.42 0.96 -0.87
CA GLN A 78 3.02 1.16 -0.50
C GLN A 78 2.89 1.79 0.89
N ARG A 79 3.64 1.29 1.88
CA ARG A 79 3.67 1.86 3.24
C ARG A 79 4.15 3.30 3.23
N PHE A 80 5.19 3.60 2.45
CA PHE A 80 5.70 4.95 2.28
C PHE A 80 4.63 5.89 1.72
N VAL A 81 3.94 5.50 0.64
CA VAL A 81 2.86 6.31 0.04
C VAL A 81 1.73 6.58 1.04
N ILE A 82 1.32 5.57 1.81
CA ILE A 82 0.26 5.73 2.83
C ILE A 82 0.71 6.73 3.91
N ALA A 83 1.96 6.61 4.39
CA ALA A 83 2.51 7.51 5.39
C ALA A 83 2.57 8.96 4.89
N GLU A 84 3.08 9.19 3.68
CA GLU A 84 3.17 10.53 3.09
C GLU A 84 1.80 11.16 2.85
N LYS A 85 0.81 10.40 2.35
CA LYS A 85 -0.57 10.88 2.21
C LYS A 85 -1.16 11.31 3.54
N LYS A 86 -0.97 10.50 4.59
CA LYS A 86 -1.44 10.82 5.94
C LYS A 86 -0.77 12.08 6.48
N GLN A 87 0.52 12.25 6.23
CA GLN A 87 1.26 13.44 6.64
C GLN A 87 0.79 14.69 5.90
N ALA A 88 0.54 14.60 4.59
CA ALA A 88 0.00 15.71 3.80
C ALA A 88 -1.37 16.17 4.33
N LEU A 89 -2.29 15.23 4.59
CA LEU A 89 -3.62 15.54 5.14
C LEU A 89 -3.53 16.19 6.52
N ARG A 90 -2.63 15.72 7.40
CA ARG A 90 -2.41 16.35 8.70
C ARG A 90 -1.97 17.80 8.56
N ARG A 91 -1.01 18.08 7.68
CA ARG A 91 -0.54 19.45 7.42
C ARG A 91 -1.66 20.35 6.88
N GLU A 92 -2.58 19.82 6.09
CA GLU A 92 -3.75 20.60 5.63
C GLU A 92 -4.75 20.87 6.76
N LEU A 93 -5.01 19.88 7.60
CA LEU A 93 -5.89 20.04 8.77
C LEU A 93 -5.33 21.06 9.75
N ASP A 94 -4.03 21.00 10.04
CA ASP A 94 -3.35 21.94 10.94
C ASP A 94 -3.50 23.38 10.43
N LYS A 95 -3.34 23.61 9.11
CA LYS A 95 -3.55 24.93 8.50
C LYS A 95 -4.98 25.44 8.60
N LEU A 96 -5.97 24.54 8.53
CA LEU A 96 -7.37 24.93 8.68
C LEU A 96 -7.66 25.32 10.13
N ASN A 97 -7.18 24.52 11.08
CA ASN A 97 -7.30 24.84 12.51
C ASN A 97 -6.61 26.17 12.84
N GLU A 98 -5.41 26.43 12.33
CA GLU A 98 -4.73 27.71 12.49
C GLU A 98 -5.55 28.88 11.92
N ARG A 99 -6.21 28.71 10.76
CA ARG A 99 -7.10 29.74 10.20
C ARG A 99 -8.35 29.94 11.04
N GLU A 100 -8.95 28.88 11.56
CA GLU A 100 -10.10 28.97 12.45
C GLU A 100 -9.71 29.67 13.76
N GLU A 101 -8.56 29.35 14.34
CA GLU A 101 -8.02 30.03 15.52
C GLU A 101 -7.73 31.50 15.24
N MET A 102 -7.17 31.84 14.06
CA MET A 102 -6.99 33.23 13.64
C MET A 102 -8.33 33.96 13.48
N HIS A 103 -9.34 33.33 12.87
CA HIS A 103 -10.67 33.91 12.76
C HIS A 103 -11.44 33.99 14.08
N GLN A 104 -11.12 33.14 15.06
CA GLN A 104 -11.68 33.23 16.42
C GLN A 104 -10.96 34.28 17.27
N GLN A 105 -9.67 34.55 17.02
CA GLN A 105 -8.89 35.59 17.69
C GLN A 105 -9.08 36.98 17.06
N GLU A 106 -9.40 37.05 15.77
CA GLU A 106 -9.95 38.26 15.16
C GLU A 106 -11.35 38.49 15.72
N ASP A 107 -11.38 39.22 16.83
CA ASP A 107 -12.52 39.64 17.64
C ASP A 107 -13.66 40.18 16.77
N THR A 108 -14.50 39.29 16.25
CA THR A 108 -15.73 39.67 15.57
C THR A 108 -16.66 40.17 16.66
N VAL A 109 -16.96 41.48 16.59
CA VAL A 109 -17.83 42.16 17.54
C VAL A 109 -19.08 41.31 17.75
N PRO A 110 -19.39 40.90 19.00
CA PRO A 110 -20.56 40.07 19.29
C PRO A 110 -21.79 40.69 18.62
N VAL A 111 -22.56 39.87 17.91
CA VAL A 111 -23.70 40.32 17.09
C VAL A 111 -24.62 41.25 17.88
N ASP A 112 -24.80 40.99 19.18
CA ASP A 112 -25.59 41.83 20.09
C ASP A 112 -25.08 43.28 20.18
N GLN A 113 -23.76 43.48 20.28
CA GLN A 113 -23.14 44.81 20.31
C GLN A 113 -23.24 45.53 18.96
N PHE A 114 -23.16 44.78 17.86
CA PHE A 114 -23.38 45.32 16.52
C PHE A 114 -24.82 45.83 16.34
N ILE A 115 -25.82 45.04 16.77
CA ILE A 115 -27.24 45.42 16.70
C ILE A 115 -27.55 46.64 17.58
N GLU A 116 -26.95 46.76 18.76
CA GLU A 116 -27.09 47.94 19.61
C GLU A 116 -26.50 49.21 18.97
N SER A 117 -25.36 49.10 18.27
CA SER A 117 -24.74 50.24 17.60
C SER A 117 -25.59 50.79 16.45
N ILE A 118 -26.23 49.92 15.67
CA ILE A 118 -27.18 50.29 14.61
C ILE A 118 -28.40 51.00 15.21
N ARG A 119 -28.93 50.50 16.34
CA ARG A 119 -30.07 51.14 17.03
C ARG A 119 -29.73 52.49 17.65
N LYS A 120 -28.48 52.74 18.03
CA LYS A 120 -28.02 54.04 18.57
C LYS A 120 -27.74 55.09 17.49
N GLN A 121 -27.52 54.66 16.24
CA GLN A 121 -27.27 55.56 15.10
C GLN A 121 -28.54 55.99 14.35
N ALA A 122 -29.69 55.35 14.63
CA ALA A 122 -31.00 55.73 14.11
C ALA A 122 -31.73 56.67 15.10
#